data_AF-A0A1I8GS69-F1
#
_entry.id   AF-A0A1I8GS69-F1
#
_cell.length_a   1.000
_cell.length_b   1.000
_cell.length_c   1.000
_cell.angle_alpha   90.00
_cell.angle_beta   90.00
_cell.angle_gamma   90.00
#
_symmetry.space_group_name_H-M   'P 1'
#
loop_
_entity.id
_entity.type
_entity.pdbx_description
1 polymer ?
#
loop_
_entity_poly.entity_id
_entity_poly.type
_entity_poly.pdbx_seq_one_letter_code
_entity_poly.pdbx_strand_id
1 'polypeptide(L)'
;ADVYASVGSRKFQVIQQRSKGFLSFAQCWADYENGFGDDKDFWIGLRKINELTGNTPRRLRIEAVTRENKLYVAEYSDFSVGDASTNYLMTFNSYLSGSSNTSGDSLSINKGMKFSTLDRDNDDNSDSCSRESYGYAG
;
A
#
# COMPACT_ATOMS: atom_id res chain seq x y z
N ALA A 1 14.92 9.09 5.72
CA ALA A 1 15.58 7.90 6.31
C ALA A 1 14.58 6.76 6.29
N ASP A 2 15.03 5.53 6.03
CA ASP A 2 14.14 4.38 5.98
C ASP A 2 13.60 4.04 7.39
N VAL A 3 12.29 3.83 7.49
CA VAL A 3 11.61 3.48 8.75
C VAL A 3 11.38 1.97 8.78
N TYR A 4 11.73 1.33 9.90
CA TYR A 4 11.55 -0.11 10.08
C TYR A 4 10.72 -0.43 11.31
N ALA A 5 9.85 -1.43 11.19
CA ALA A 5 9.09 -2.02 12.28
C ALA A 5 9.55 -3.46 12.54
N SER A 6 9.59 -3.86 13.80
CA SER A 6 9.94 -5.22 14.23
C SER A 6 8.70 -5.95 14.74
N VAL A 7 8.45 -7.16 14.22
CA VAL A 7 7.34 -8.02 14.63
C VAL A 7 7.90 -9.41 14.96
N GLY A 8 8.13 -9.65 16.26
CA GLY A 8 8.92 -10.80 16.71
C GLY A 8 10.35 -10.71 16.17
N SER A 9 10.81 -11.76 15.49
CA SER A 9 12.12 -11.81 14.83
C SER A 9 12.14 -11.19 13.42
N ARG A 10 10.98 -10.77 12.89
CA ARG A 10 10.86 -10.23 11.54
C ARG A 10 11.03 -8.72 11.54
N LYS A 11 11.69 -8.19 10.51
CA LYS A 11 11.88 -6.76 10.29
C LYS A 11 11.19 -6.35 8.99
N PHE A 12 10.32 -5.36 9.08
CA PHE A 12 9.57 -4.82 7.95
C PHE A 12 10.02 -3.39 7.67
N GLN A 13 10.33 -3.09 6.41
CA GLN A 13 10.41 -1.71 5.94
C GLN A 13 8.99 -1.15 5.92
N VAL A 14 8.76 -0.04 6.60
CA VAL A 14 7.47 0.66 6.57
C VAL A 14 7.40 1.47 5.29
N ILE A 15 6.40 1.17 4.45
CA ILE A 15 6.19 1.85 3.16
C ILE A 15 5.08 2.90 3.20
N GLN A 16 4.18 2.78 4.19
CA GLN A 16 3.09 3.72 4.44
C GLN A 16 2.82 3.75 5.94
N GLN A 17 2.53 4.94 6.48
CA GLN A 17 2.05 5.08 7.86
C GLN A 17 0.98 6.17 7.94
N ARG A 18 -0.08 5.94 8.74
CA ARG A 18 -1.09 6.94 9.13
C ARG A 18 -1.26 6.89 10.65
N SER A 19 -0.80 7.91 11.35
CA SER A 19 -0.85 8.00 12.82
C SER A 19 -1.48 9.29 13.35
N LYS A 20 -1.27 10.45 12.70
CA LYS A 20 -1.87 11.73 13.13
C LYS A 20 -3.11 12.08 12.30
N GLY A 21 -3.09 11.76 11.01
CA GLY A 21 -4.22 11.95 10.10
C GLY A 21 -4.33 13.36 9.51
N PHE A 22 -3.33 14.22 9.71
CA PHE A 22 -3.35 15.60 9.19
C PHE A 22 -2.80 15.72 7.78
N LEU A 23 -1.95 14.77 7.36
CA LEU A 23 -1.41 14.76 6.00
C LEU A 23 -2.49 14.28 5.01
N SER A 24 -2.71 15.08 3.97
CA SER A 24 -3.54 14.67 2.84
C SER A 24 -2.87 13.53 2.08
N PHE A 25 -3.65 12.49 1.79
CA PHE A 25 -3.28 11.41 0.86
C PHE A 25 -4.05 11.55 -0.47
N ALA A 26 -4.77 12.65 -0.68
CA ALA A 26 -5.29 12.99 -2.00
C ALA A 26 -4.19 13.71 -2.78
N GLN A 27 -3.22 12.95 -3.27
CA GLN A 27 -2.02 13.46 -3.95
C GLN A 27 -1.99 13.06 -5.43
N CYS A 28 -1.20 13.79 -6.22
CA CYS A 28 -1.04 13.52 -7.65
C CYS A 28 -0.08 12.35 -7.92
N TRP A 29 -0.05 11.87 -9.16
CA TRP A 29 0.82 10.76 -9.58
C TRP A 29 2.27 10.99 -9.21
N ALA A 30 2.79 12.20 -9.48
CA ALA A 30 4.19 12.54 -9.22
C ALA A 30 4.56 12.40 -7.72
N ASP A 31 3.66 12.76 -6.82
CA ASP A 31 3.88 12.63 -5.37
C ASP A 31 3.82 11.17 -4.94
N TYR A 32 2.86 10.40 -5.45
CA TYR A 32 2.80 8.96 -5.19
C TYR A 32 4.00 8.20 -5.75
N GLU A 33 4.55 8.64 -6.89
CA GLU A 33 5.73 8.03 -7.49
C GLU A 33 7.00 8.31 -6.68
N ASN A 34 7.18 9.56 -6.24
CA ASN A 34 8.38 10.01 -5.53
C ASN A 34 8.33 9.79 -4.01
N GLY A 35 7.13 9.71 -3.42
CA GLY A 35 6.91 9.69 -1.98
C GLY A 35 6.60 11.07 -1.40
N PHE A 36 5.87 11.09 -0.29
CA PHE A 36 5.47 12.31 0.41
C PHE A 36 5.23 12.05 1.89
N GLY A 37 5.26 13.12 2.70
CA GLY A 37 4.88 13.11 4.11
C GLY A 37 5.99 13.42 5.10
N ASP A 38 5.77 13.03 6.35
CA ASP A 38 6.62 13.32 7.51
C ASP A 38 7.01 12.07 8.31
N ASP A 39 7.47 12.23 9.55
CA ASP A 39 7.90 11.13 10.42
C ASP A 39 6.74 10.26 10.97
N LYS A 40 5.50 10.69 10.75
CA LYS A 40 4.29 10.13 11.36
C LYS A 40 3.25 9.70 10.34
N ASP A 41 3.07 10.47 9.28
CA ASP A 41 2.18 10.18 8.17
C ASP A 41 3.00 10.25 6.88
N PHE A 42 3.16 9.14 6.16
CA PHE A 42 3.94 9.16 4.91
C PHE A 42 3.58 8.04 3.94
N TRP A 43 4.00 8.25 2.70
CA TRP A 43 4.09 7.28 1.62
C TRP A 43 5.53 7.27 1.10
N ILE A 44 6.16 6.09 1.05
CA ILE A 44 7.59 5.99 0.71
C ILE A 44 7.89 6.20 -0.79
N GLY A 45 6.87 6.12 -1.65
CA GLY A 45 7.00 6.30 -3.10
C GLY A 45 6.93 4.98 -3.88
N LEU A 46 6.20 4.97 -4.99
CA LEU A 46 6.02 3.77 -5.85
C LEU A 46 7.34 3.29 -6.45
N ARG A 47 8.24 4.21 -6.84
CA ARG A 47 9.58 3.85 -7.34
C ARG A 47 10.36 3.04 -6.29
N LYS A 48 10.31 3.49 -5.03
CA LYS A 48 10.97 2.79 -3.91
C LYS A 48 10.32 1.44 -3.62
N ILE A 49 9.00 1.34 -3.68
CA ILE A 49 8.30 0.07 -3.46
C ILE A 49 8.63 -0.93 -4.57
N ASN A 50 8.71 -0.49 -5.83
CA ASN A 50 9.17 -1.32 -6.93
C ASN A 50 10.62 -1.79 -6.74
N GLU A 51 11.55 -0.91 -6.35
CA GLU A 51 12.94 -1.29 -6.05
C GLU A 51 13.02 -2.38 -4.97
N LEU A 52 12.16 -2.32 -3.94
CA LEU A 52 12.16 -3.25 -2.82
C LEU A 52 11.53 -4.62 -3.15
N THR A 53 10.56 -4.65 -4.08
CA THR A 53 9.62 -5.78 -4.25
C THR A 53 9.51 -6.33 -5.69
N GLY A 54 9.85 -5.54 -6.71
CA GLY A 54 9.64 -5.85 -8.12
C GLY A 54 10.36 -7.12 -8.56
N ASN A 55 11.68 -7.19 -8.31
CA ASN A 55 12.51 -8.35 -8.68
C ASN A 55 12.56 -9.45 -7.61
N THR A 56 12.23 -9.11 -6.36
CA THR A 56 12.25 -10.04 -5.25
C THR A 56 10.98 -9.83 -4.44
N PRO A 57 9.90 -10.55 -4.79
CA PRO A 57 8.65 -10.45 -4.06
C PRO A 57 8.86 -10.62 -2.56
N ARG A 58 8.18 -9.79 -1.78
CA ARG A 58 8.36 -9.71 -0.32
C ARG A 58 7.07 -10.09 0.39
N ARG A 59 7.17 -10.33 1.69
CA ARG A 59 5.97 -10.43 2.53
C ARG A 59 5.43 -9.03 2.80
N LEU A 60 4.14 -8.82 2.53
CA LEU A 60 3.42 -7.62 2.96
C LEU A 60 2.72 -7.90 4.29
N ARG A 61 2.75 -6.91 5.18
CA ARG A 61 2.00 -6.88 6.43
C ARG A 61 1.30 -5.54 6.54
N ILE A 62 -0.01 -5.56 6.73
CA ILE A 62 -0.86 -4.39 6.95
C ILE A 62 -1.32 -4.42 8.40
N GLU A 63 -1.15 -3.31 9.11
CA GLU A 63 -1.62 -3.12 10.47
C GLU A 63 -2.59 -1.94 10.51
N ALA A 64 -3.74 -2.14 11.16
CA ALA A 64 -4.73 -1.09 11.38
C ALA A 64 -5.22 -1.15 12.83
N VAL A 65 -5.26 0.00 13.49
CA VAL A 65 -5.76 0.11 14.88
C VAL A 65 -7.08 0.87 14.85
N THR A 66 -8.12 0.29 15.44
CA THR A 66 -9.43 0.97 15.56
C THR A 66 -9.40 2.04 16.65
N ARG A 67 -10.45 2.87 16.70
CA ARG A 67 -10.62 3.88 17.76
C ARG A 67 -10.69 3.26 19.16
N GLU A 68 -11.12 2.02 19.26
CA GLU A 68 -11.17 1.21 20.49
C GLU A 68 -9.84 0.49 20.79
N ASN A 69 -8.74 0.88 20.13
CA ASN A 69 -7.41 0.30 20.27
C ASN A 69 -7.31 -1.20 19.91
N LYS A 70 -8.19 -1.70 19.05
CA LYS A 70 -8.10 -3.07 18.54
C LYS A 70 -7.18 -3.13 17.32
N LEU A 71 -6.12 -3.94 17.40
CA LEU A 71 -5.19 -4.18 16.29
C LEU A 71 -5.73 -5.26 15.35
N TYR A 72 -5.85 -4.90 14.08
CA TYR A 72 -6.08 -5.80 12.95
C TYR A 72 -4.83 -5.93 12.09
N VAL A 73 -4.59 -7.13 11.60
CA VAL A 73 -3.40 -7.56 10.88
C VAL A 73 -3.82 -8.42 9.70
N ALA A 74 -3.33 -8.07 8.51
CA ALA A 74 -3.39 -8.91 7.33
C ALA A 74 -1.97 -9.10 6.76
N GLU A 75 -1.59 -10.35 6.46
CA GLU A 75 -0.32 -10.67 5.83
C GLU A 75 -0.52 -11.38 4.48
N TYR A 76 0.37 -11.07 3.54
CA TYR A 76 0.35 -11.60 2.18
C TYR A 76 1.73 -12.11 1.77
N SER A 77 1.78 -13.24 1.06
CA SER A 77 3.00 -13.78 0.47
C SER A 77 3.28 -13.17 -0.90
N ASP A 78 4.57 -13.10 -1.27
CA ASP A 78 5.05 -12.73 -2.60
C ASP A 78 4.44 -11.43 -3.16
N PHE A 79 4.27 -10.42 -2.30
CA PHE A 79 3.86 -9.08 -2.69
C PHE A 79 4.91 -8.41 -3.58
N SER A 80 4.46 -7.85 -4.69
CA SER A 80 5.28 -7.14 -5.66
C SER A 80 4.50 -5.99 -6.29
N VAL A 81 5.23 -4.92 -6.60
CA VAL A 81 4.75 -3.78 -7.36
C VAL A 81 5.63 -3.63 -8.60
N GLY A 82 5.00 -3.59 -9.78
CA GLY A 82 5.67 -3.39 -11.06
C GLY A 82 6.29 -1.99 -11.20
N ASP A 83 6.93 -1.71 -12.32
CA ASP A 83 7.55 -0.41 -12.58
C ASP A 83 6.56 0.58 -13.23
N ALA A 84 7.05 1.76 -13.61
CA ALA A 84 6.22 2.78 -14.26
C ALA A 84 5.62 2.31 -15.61
N SER A 85 6.25 1.35 -16.31
CA SER A 85 5.76 0.84 -17.60
C SER A 85 4.51 -0.03 -17.44
N THR A 86 4.34 -0.66 -16.27
CA THR A 86 3.13 -1.42 -15.91
C THR A 86 2.16 -0.60 -15.07
N ASN A 87 2.36 0.72 -14.96
CA ASN A 87 1.61 1.61 -14.07
C ASN A 87 1.61 1.11 -12.62
N TYR A 88 2.75 0.58 -12.15
CA TYR A 88 2.93 0.08 -10.79
C TYR A 88 1.88 -0.97 -10.40
N LEU A 89 1.56 -1.89 -11.32
CA LEU A 89 0.65 -3.00 -11.05
C LEU A 89 1.04 -3.75 -9.77
N MET A 90 0.06 -3.97 -8.90
CA MET A 90 0.26 -4.66 -7.63
C MET A 90 -0.20 -6.12 -7.72
N THR A 91 0.62 -7.03 -7.20
CA THR A 91 0.24 -8.44 -7.06
C THR A 91 0.78 -9.05 -5.79
N PHE A 92 0.24 -10.20 -5.41
CA PHE A 92 0.71 -11.05 -4.32
C PHE A 92 0.28 -12.49 -4.58
N ASN A 93 0.89 -13.50 -3.95
CA ASN A 93 0.52 -14.89 -4.17
C ASN A 93 -0.72 -15.26 -3.36
N SER A 94 -0.63 -15.25 -2.03
CA SER A 94 -1.72 -15.67 -1.13
C SER A 94 -1.86 -14.80 0.11
N TYR A 95 -3.10 -14.67 0.58
CA TYR A 95 -3.42 -14.18 1.93
C TYR A 95 -3.06 -15.24 2.98
N LEU A 96 -2.33 -14.83 4.01
CA LEU A 96 -1.77 -15.71 5.05
C LEU A 96 -2.66 -15.70 6.29
N SER A 97 -3.72 -16.50 6.26
CA SER A 97 -4.70 -16.59 7.36
C SER A 97 -4.07 -16.93 8.71
N GLY A 98 -3.06 -17.80 8.75
CA GLY A 98 -2.36 -18.18 9.99
C GLY A 98 -1.53 -17.05 10.62
N SER A 99 -1.31 -15.93 9.93
CA SER A 99 -0.61 -14.74 10.45
C SER A 99 -1.49 -13.49 10.42
N SER A 100 -2.79 -13.65 10.19
CA SER A 100 -3.77 -12.57 10.03
C SER A 100 -4.93 -12.76 11.02
N ASN A 101 -5.53 -11.66 11.45
CA ASN A 101 -6.69 -11.67 12.36
C ASN A 101 -7.88 -10.86 11.82
N THR A 102 -7.89 -10.54 10.52
CA THR A 102 -9.05 -9.95 9.83
C THR A 102 -10.09 -11.01 9.50
N SER A 103 -11.34 -10.58 9.30
CA SER A 103 -12.46 -11.46 8.93
C SER A 103 -12.42 -11.95 7.49
N GLY A 104 -11.48 -11.49 6.67
CA GLY A 104 -11.34 -11.84 5.26
C GLY A 104 -10.19 -11.13 4.57
N ASP A 105 -10.00 -11.48 3.29
CA ASP A 105 -8.99 -10.89 2.41
C ASP A 105 -9.57 -9.71 1.62
N SER A 106 -9.36 -8.50 2.14
CA SER A 106 -9.81 -7.26 1.51
C SER A 106 -8.91 -6.76 0.38
N LEU A 107 -7.67 -7.25 0.26
CA LEU A 107 -6.73 -6.78 -0.77
C LEU A 107 -6.86 -7.57 -2.09
N SER A 108 -7.47 -8.77 -2.05
CA SER A 108 -7.68 -9.63 -3.21
C SER A 108 -8.36 -8.96 -4.39
N ILE A 109 -9.30 -8.05 -4.13
CA ILE A 109 -10.00 -7.29 -5.18
C ILE A 109 -9.04 -6.37 -5.96
N ASN A 110 -7.94 -5.92 -5.34
CA ASN A 110 -6.92 -5.09 -5.98
C ASN A 110 -5.77 -5.88 -6.62
N LYS A 111 -5.76 -7.21 -6.49
CA LYS A 111 -4.70 -8.03 -7.07
C LYS A 111 -4.73 -7.98 -8.60
N GLY A 112 -3.62 -7.60 -9.20
CA GLY A 112 -3.49 -7.44 -10.65
C GLY A 112 -3.93 -6.09 -11.17
N MET A 113 -4.39 -5.18 -10.29
CA MET A 113 -4.79 -3.84 -10.71
C MET A 113 -3.59 -2.90 -10.79
N LYS A 114 -3.69 -1.93 -11.69
CA LYS A 114 -2.73 -0.82 -11.84
C LYS A 114 -3.03 0.23 -10.78
N PHE A 115 -2.02 1.00 -10.40
CA PHE A 115 -2.19 2.10 -9.47
C PHE A 115 -2.90 3.28 -10.15
N SER A 116 -3.84 3.93 -9.47
CA SER A 116 -4.56 5.11 -9.98
C SER A 116 -4.50 6.28 -9.00
N THR A 117 -4.35 7.51 -9.51
CA THR A 117 -4.40 8.77 -8.73
C THR A 117 -5.47 9.69 -9.28
N LEU A 118 -5.70 10.83 -8.61
CA LEU A 118 -6.66 11.87 -9.03
C LEU A 118 -6.45 12.36 -10.49
N ASP A 119 -5.19 12.45 -10.88
CA ASP A 119 -4.72 13.03 -12.14
C ASP A 119 -4.28 11.97 -13.15
N ARG A 120 -4.31 10.69 -12.78
CA ARG A 120 -3.99 9.56 -13.66
C ARG A 120 -4.85 8.34 -13.34
N ASP A 121 -5.89 8.19 -14.13
CA ASP A 121 -6.79 7.05 -14.06
C ASP A 121 -6.25 5.87 -14.87
N ASN A 122 -5.97 4.77 -14.19
CA ASN A 122 -5.54 3.51 -14.79
C ASN A 122 -6.45 2.32 -14.38
N ASP A 123 -7.62 2.60 -13.79
CA ASP A 123 -8.54 1.53 -13.41
C ASP A 123 -9.35 1.00 -14.60
N ASP A 124 -9.97 -0.18 -14.43
CA ASP A 124 -10.74 -0.86 -15.49
C ASP A 124 -12.23 -0.43 -15.51
N ASN A 125 -12.62 0.57 -14.70
CA ASN A 125 -13.98 1.08 -14.66
C ASN A 125 -14.14 2.29 -15.60
N SER A 126 -15.38 2.55 -16.03
CA SER A 126 -15.71 3.75 -16.80
C SER A 126 -15.63 5.04 -15.98
N ASP A 127 -15.64 4.90 -14.65
CA ASP A 127 -15.57 5.98 -13.68
C ASP A 127 -14.35 5.79 -12.78
N SER A 128 -13.56 6.85 -12.61
CA SER A 128 -12.31 6.81 -11.86
C SER A 128 -12.56 6.57 -10.37
N CYS A 129 -12.20 5.39 -9.87
CA CYS A 129 -12.32 5.00 -8.47
C CYS A 129 -11.60 5.98 -7.55
N SER A 130 -10.49 6.58 -8.00
CA SER A 130 -9.76 7.60 -7.25
C SER A 130 -10.56 8.90 -7.15
N ARG A 131 -11.31 9.30 -8.18
CA ARG A 131 -12.16 10.51 -8.16
C ARG A 131 -13.43 10.29 -7.34
N GLU A 132 -14.01 9.09 -7.38
CA GLU A 132 -15.17 8.72 -6.56
C GLU A 132 -14.80 8.57 -5.07
N SER A 133 -13.58 8.12 -4.77
CA SER A 133 -13.07 7.96 -3.40
C SER A 133 -12.45 9.24 -2.82
N TYR A 134 -12.96 10.42 -3.18
CA TYR A 134 -12.45 11.73 -2.70
C TYR A 134 -10.96 11.99 -2.99
N GLY A 135 -10.38 11.33 -3.98
CA GLY A 135 -8.99 11.50 -4.40
C GLY A 135 -7.97 10.60 -3.75
N TYR A 136 -8.39 9.64 -2.92
CA TYR A 136 -7.48 8.64 -2.40
C TYR A 136 -7.03 7.70 -3.53
N ALA A 137 -5.71 7.57 -3.70
CA ALA A 137 -5.15 6.63 -4.65
C ALA A 137 -5.29 5.19 -4.16
N GLY A 138 -5.39 4.25 -5.11
CA GLY A 138 -5.60 2.82 -4.87
C GLY A 138 -5.18 1.98 -6.06
#